data_AF-A0A1F2T4B6-F1
#
_entry.id   AF-A0A1F2T4B6-F1
#
_cell.length_a   1.000
_cell.length_b   1.000
_cell.length_c   1.000
_cell.angle_alpha   90.00
_cell.angle_beta   90.00
_cell.angle_gamma   90.00
#
_symmetry.space_group_name_H-M   'P 1'
#
loop_
_entity.id
_entity.type
_entity.pdbx_description
1 polymer ?
#
loop_
_entity_poly.entity_id
_entity_poly.type
_entity_poly.pdbx_seq_one_letter_code
_entity_poly.pdbx_strand_id
1 'polypeptide(L)'
;MPAQPPDQPGDEPRPARRPADERAQVTAYASYRDLNDRLVWDLIDAVKAVLRKEATDRLRDVYLVGDIEKDPTRGVIERMRELANDSTKPITLYLNSAGGNVTDGLALHDSIRQIVNRGVQVTIVVQGMAYSMTSVVLQAASLGHRLAQAHSWIMIHEPAKWAGWQSTSAAAQHLDRLKQMQTQIYEILAARSGKPLQKIIRDTKRTDFYLDAKKAMEYGLIDGIIDG
;
A
#
# COMPACT_ATOMS: atom_id res chain seq x y z
N MET A 1 36.85 97.47 0.61
CA MET A 1 36.07 97.04 -0.56
C MET A 1 35.90 95.53 -0.52
N PRO A 2 34.71 95.01 -0.88
CA PRO A 2 34.30 93.62 -0.70
C PRO A 2 34.77 92.74 -1.86
N ALA A 3 34.90 91.43 -1.62
CA ALA A 3 34.90 90.41 -2.66
C ALA A 3 34.12 89.17 -2.15
N GLN A 4 32.93 88.94 -2.69
CA GLN A 4 32.19 87.68 -2.53
C GLN A 4 32.78 86.61 -3.46
N PRO A 5 32.85 85.34 -3.00
CA PRO A 5 32.86 84.21 -3.92
C PRO A 5 31.87 83.10 -3.48
N PRO A 6 31.65 82.07 -4.33
CA PRO A 6 30.64 82.01 -5.39
C PRO A 6 29.39 81.20 -4.97
N ASP A 7 28.31 81.32 -5.76
CA ASP A 7 27.08 80.53 -5.60
C ASP A 7 27.36 79.02 -5.61
N GLN A 8 26.81 78.33 -4.60
CA GLN A 8 26.78 76.87 -4.57
C GLN A 8 25.77 76.34 -5.59
N PRO A 9 26.09 75.27 -6.36
CA PRO A 9 25.10 74.65 -7.24
C PRO A 9 24.01 74.01 -6.38
N GLY A 10 22.76 74.38 -6.66
CA GLY A 10 21.59 73.87 -5.95
C GLY A 10 21.45 72.36 -6.07
N ASP A 11 21.03 71.72 -4.97
CA ASP A 11 20.63 70.31 -4.92
C ASP A 11 19.50 70.06 -5.93
N GLU A 12 19.79 69.40 -7.05
CA GLU A 12 18.75 68.81 -7.88
C GLU A 12 18.10 67.64 -7.11
N PRO A 13 16.76 67.63 -6.95
CA PRO A 13 16.09 66.52 -6.28
C PRO A 13 16.25 65.24 -7.09
N ARG A 14 16.76 64.18 -6.45
CA ARG A 14 16.80 62.83 -7.05
C ARG A 14 15.42 62.47 -7.58
N PRO A 15 15.30 61.90 -8.80
CA PRO A 15 13.99 61.55 -9.34
C PRO A 15 13.29 60.55 -8.42
N ALA A 16 12.04 60.86 -8.04
CA ALA A 16 11.19 59.95 -7.30
C ALA A 16 11.04 58.63 -8.07
N ARG A 17 11.25 57.49 -7.39
CA ARG A 17 11.02 56.16 -7.98
C ARG A 17 9.59 56.09 -8.51
N ARG A 18 9.40 55.57 -9.73
CA ARG A 18 8.08 55.54 -10.38
C ARG A 18 7.16 54.51 -9.67
N PRO A 19 5.85 54.76 -9.59
CA PRO A 19 4.89 53.85 -8.96
C PRO A 19 4.85 52.40 -9.51
N ALA A 20 5.34 52.20 -10.74
CA ALA A 20 5.44 50.88 -11.36
C ALA A 20 6.48 49.97 -10.67
N ASP A 21 7.56 50.54 -10.12
CA ASP A 21 8.65 49.79 -9.49
C ASP A 21 8.24 49.22 -8.12
N GLU A 22 7.40 49.95 -7.37
CA GLU A 22 6.86 49.49 -6.09
C GLU A 22 5.84 48.35 -6.26
N ARG A 23 4.94 48.43 -7.24
CA ARG A 23 3.98 47.35 -7.52
C ARG A 23 4.68 46.06 -7.95
N ALA A 24 5.73 46.16 -8.76
CA ALA A 24 6.54 45.01 -9.14
C ALA A 24 7.27 44.40 -7.93
N GLN A 25 7.83 45.23 -7.04
CA GLN A 25 8.48 44.76 -5.81
C GLN A 25 7.51 44.07 -4.85
N VAL A 26 6.33 44.65 -4.61
CA VAL A 26 5.31 44.07 -3.73
C VAL A 26 4.80 42.73 -4.29
N THR A 27 4.61 42.65 -5.61
CA THR A 27 4.18 41.41 -6.30
C THR A 27 5.26 40.33 -6.24
N ALA A 28 6.53 40.69 -6.45
CA ALA A 28 7.66 39.78 -6.31
C ALA A 28 7.82 39.29 -4.86
N TYR A 29 7.60 40.15 -3.87
CA TYR A 29 7.70 39.80 -2.45
C TYR A 29 6.57 38.88 -1.99
N ALA A 30 5.35 39.11 -2.46
CA ALA A 30 4.21 38.20 -2.24
C ALA A 30 4.46 36.84 -2.89
N SER A 31 4.94 36.80 -4.14
CA SER A 31 5.33 35.56 -4.82
C SER A 31 6.48 34.85 -4.12
N TYR A 32 7.44 35.57 -3.55
CA TYR A 32 8.54 35.00 -2.78
C TYR A 32 8.04 34.38 -1.47
N ARG A 33 7.11 35.04 -0.78
CA ARG A 33 6.45 34.49 0.41
C ARG A 33 5.68 33.22 0.10
N ASP A 34 4.87 33.22 -0.95
CA ASP A 34 4.10 32.04 -1.36
C ASP A 34 5.01 30.86 -1.75
N LEU A 35 6.14 31.13 -2.41
CA LEU A 35 7.14 30.12 -2.74
C LEU A 35 7.81 29.57 -1.48
N ASN A 36 8.17 30.45 -0.53
CA ASN A 36 8.78 30.06 0.73
C ASN A 36 7.82 29.20 1.58
N ASP A 37 6.55 29.58 1.64
CA ASP A 37 5.53 28.84 2.37
C ASP A 37 5.33 27.45 1.77
N ARG A 38 5.28 27.32 0.43
CA ARG A 38 5.23 26.01 -0.25
C ARG A 38 6.45 25.16 0.06
N LEU A 39 7.66 25.71 -0.02
CA LEU A 39 8.89 24.99 0.30
C LEU A 39 8.94 24.53 1.76
N VAL A 40 8.44 25.35 2.69
CA VAL A 40 8.31 24.98 4.10
C VAL A 40 7.34 23.81 4.27
N TRP A 41 6.19 23.83 3.57
CA TRP A 41 5.24 22.72 3.61
C TRP A 41 5.80 21.44 3.00
N ASP A 42 6.46 21.51 1.84
CA ASP A 42 7.11 20.37 1.21
C ASP A 42 8.19 19.76 2.12
N LEU A 43 8.99 20.61 2.79
CA LEU A 43 9.99 20.16 3.77
C LEU A 43 9.32 19.50 5.00
N ILE A 44 8.24 20.09 5.52
CA ILE A 44 7.48 19.51 6.63
C ILE A 44 6.94 18.14 6.24
N ASP A 45 6.39 17.99 5.04
CA ASP A 45 5.84 16.72 4.57
C ASP A 45 6.94 15.67 4.33
N ALA A 46 8.09 16.08 3.79
CA ALA A 46 9.27 15.23 3.67
C ALA A 46 9.77 14.75 5.06
N VAL A 47 9.88 15.66 6.03
CA VAL A 47 10.30 15.31 7.42
C VAL A 47 9.27 14.39 8.07
N LYS A 48 7.98 14.67 7.93
CA LYS A 48 6.91 13.77 8.44
C LYS A 48 6.98 12.39 7.79
N ALA A 49 7.29 12.32 6.50
CA ALA A 49 7.46 11.05 5.80
C ALA A 49 8.66 10.26 6.35
N VAL A 50 9.78 10.93 6.61
CA VAL A 50 10.97 10.31 7.25
C VAL A 50 10.64 9.82 8.66
N LEU A 51 9.99 10.64 9.49
CA LEU A 51 9.62 10.26 10.87
C LEU A 51 8.64 9.08 10.90
N ARG A 52 7.63 9.07 10.01
CA ARG A 52 6.72 7.92 9.86
C ARG A 52 7.47 6.67 9.42
N LYS A 53 8.42 6.81 8.50
CA LYS A 53 9.27 5.71 8.04
C LYS A 53 10.09 5.15 9.20
N GLU A 54 10.78 5.97 9.98
CA GLU A 54 11.57 5.52 11.13
C GLU A 54 10.71 4.82 12.21
N ALA A 55 9.53 5.37 12.51
CA ALA A 55 8.61 4.74 13.46
C ALA A 55 8.12 3.37 12.95
N THR A 56 7.80 3.27 11.66
CA THR A 56 7.36 2.02 11.01
C THR A 56 8.51 1.01 10.87
N ASP A 57 9.74 1.48 10.62
CA ASP A 57 10.97 0.66 10.60
C ASP A 57 11.22 -0.01 11.95
N ARG A 58 10.99 0.71 13.05
CA ARG A 58 11.11 0.15 14.40
C ARG A 58 10.06 -0.92 14.69
N LEU A 59 8.84 -0.75 14.18
CA LEU A 59 7.73 -1.69 14.38
C LEU A 59 7.75 -2.86 13.37
N ARG A 60 8.47 -2.70 12.25
CA ARG A 60 8.53 -3.69 11.14
C ARG A 60 7.15 -4.05 10.60
N ASP A 61 6.30 -3.02 10.56
CA ASP A 61 4.94 -3.10 10.06
C ASP A 61 4.91 -2.76 8.57
N VAL A 62 4.07 -3.47 7.83
CA VAL A 62 3.79 -3.24 6.41
C VAL A 62 2.28 -3.24 6.22
N TYR A 63 1.78 -2.36 5.36
CA TYR A 63 0.34 -2.19 5.14
C TYR A 63 0.02 -2.44 3.66
N LEU A 64 -1.00 -3.26 3.42
CA LEU A 64 -1.67 -3.37 2.13
C LEU A 64 -3.14 -2.97 2.32
N VAL A 65 -3.41 -1.70 2.00
CA VAL A 65 -4.75 -1.10 2.02
C VAL A 65 -5.11 -0.70 0.60
N GLY A 66 -6.27 -1.16 0.13
CA GLY A 66 -6.71 -0.97 -1.26
C GLY A 66 -6.47 -2.21 -2.12
N ASP A 67 -6.64 -2.06 -3.44
CA ASP A 67 -6.68 -3.19 -4.35
C ASP A 67 -5.29 -3.81 -4.61
N ILE A 68 -5.28 -5.11 -4.88
CA ILE A 68 -4.08 -5.83 -5.33
C ILE A 68 -3.86 -5.48 -6.80
N GLU A 69 -2.95 -4.54 -7.02
CA GLU A 69 -2.49 -4.12 -8.34
C GLU A 69 -0.96 -4.05 -8.37
N LYS A 70 -0.40 -4.00 -9.58
CA LYS A 70 1.04 -4.03 -9.85
C LYS A 70 1.87 -3.09 -8.97
N ASP A 71 1.54 -1.80 -8.92
CA ASP A 71 2.35 -0.81 -8.21
C ASP A 71 2.23 -0.90 -6.67
N PRO A 72 1.02 -0.94 -6.07
CA PRO A 72 0.88 -1.20 -4.63
C PRO A 72 1.53 -2.51 -4.20
N THR A 73 1.35 -3.57 -4.99
CA THR A 73 1.90 -4.89 -4.69
C THR A 73 3.43 -4.89 -4.72
N ARG A 74 4.04 -4.24 -5.73
CA ARG A 74 5.50 -4.07 -5.79
C ARG A 74 6.02 -3.39 -4.53
N GLY A 75 5.39 -2.28 -4.11
CA GLY A 75 5.81 -1.54 -2.93
C GLY A 75 5.79 -2.38 -1.65
N VAL A 76 4.75 -3.21 -1.46
CA VAL A 76 4.66 -4.14 -0.32
C VAL A 76 5.75 -5.20 -0.38
N ILE A 77 5.99 -5.81 -1.55
CA ILE A 77 7.03 -6.83 -1.74
C ILE A 77 8.43 -6.25 -1.43
N GLU A 78 8.76 -5.10 -2.02
CA GLU A 78 10.05 -4.42 -1.82
C GLU A 78 10.26 -4.13 -0.34
N ARG A 79 9.26 -3.54 0.31
CA ARG A 79 9.30 -3.22 1.73
C ARG A 79 9.52 -4.44 2.62
N MET A 80 8.78 -5.53 2.39
CA MET A 80 8.95 -6.76 3.18
C MET A 80 10.34 -7.39 2.96
N ARG A 81 10.87 -7.34 1.73
CA ARG A 81 12.22 -7.82 1.41
C ARG A 81 13.30 -7.00 2.10
N GLU A 82 13.17 -5.67 2.11
CA GLU A 82 14.07 -4.77 2.83
C GLU A 82 14.13 -5.13 4.32
N LEU A 83 12.96 -5.22 4.97
CA LEU A 83 12.85 -5.58 6.38
C LEU A 83 13.46 -6.95 6.69
N ALA A 84 13.21 -7.95 5.84
CA ALA A 84 13.72 -9.31 6.01
C ALA A 84 15.24 -9.44 5.72
N ASN A 85 15.81 -8.53 4.95
CA ASN A 85 17.26 -8.48 4.70
C ASN A 85 18.01 -7.73 5.79
N ASP A 86 17.40 -6.71 6.38
CA ASP A 86 17.96 -5.94 7.49
C ASP A 86 18.01 -6.76 8.79
N SER A 87 17.01 -7.61 9.04
CA SER A 87 16.93 -8.40 10.27
C SER A 87 16.05 -9.64 10.14
N THR A 88 16.32 -10.66 10.97
CA THR A 88 15.48 -11.85 11.15
C THR A 88 14.31 -11.65 12.12
N LYS A 89 14.17 -10.46 12.70
CA LYS A 89 13.05 -10.11 13.58
C LYS A 89 11.70 -10.26 12.85
N PRO A 90 10.62 -10.58 13.58
CA PRO A 90 9.28 -10.71 12.98
C PRO A 90 8.84 -9.48 12.18
N ILE A 91 7.98 -9.71 11.19
CA ILE A 91 7.34 -8.68 10.35
C ILE A 91 5.83 -8.85 10.49
N THR A 92 5.08 -7.74 10.58
CA THR A 92 3.62 -7.77 10.58
C THR A 92 3.09 -7.09 9.33
N LEU A 93 2.26 -7.80 8.56
CA LEU A 93 1.55 -7.28 7.39
C LEU A 93 0.08 -7.08 7.74
N TYR A 94 -0.41 -5.86 7.62
CA TYR A 94 -1.83 -5.53 7.80
C TYR A 94 -2.54 -5.53 6.45
N LEU A 95 -3.68 -6.22 6.38
CA LEU A 95 -4.50 -6.35 5.17
C LEU A 95 -5.85 -5.65 5.37
N ASN A 96 -6.20 -4.78 4.41
CA ASN A 96 -7.54 -4.26 4.23
C ASN A 96 -7.82 -4.10 2.73
N SER A 97 -8.30 -5.17 2.09
CA SER A 97 -8.39 -5.22 0.63
C SER A 97 -9.49 -6.14 0.13
N ALA A 98 -10.16 -5.71 -0.93
CA ALA A 98 -11.17 -6.47 -1.66
C ALA A 98 -10.56 -7.53 -2.62
N GLY A 99 -9.23 -7.58 -2.72
CA GLY A 99 -8.51 -8.42 -3.68
C GLY A 99 -8.07 -7.63 -4.89
N GLY A 100 -7.93 -8.31 -6.04
CA GLY A 100 -7.50 -7.67 -7.27
C GLY A 100 -6.88 -8.68 -8.24
N ASN A 101 -5.79 -8.30 -8.88
CA ASN A 101 -5.11 -9.10 -9.88
C ASN A 101 -4.55 -10.40 -9.29
N VAL A 102 -4.87 -11.54 -9.92
CA VAL A 102 -4.45 -12.88 -9.49
C VAL A 102 -2.93 -13.03 -9.52
N THR A 103 -2.28 -12.60 -10.59
CA THR A 103 -0.82 -12.76 -10.74
C THR A 103 -0.05 -11.87 -9.78
N ASP A 104 -0.50 -10.64 -9.53
CA ASP A 104 0.10 -9.76 -8.52
C ASP A 104 -0.09 -10.34 -7.12
N GLY A 105 -1.29 -10.85 -6.80
CA GLY A 105 -1.56 -11.51 -5.52
C GLY A 105 -0.71 -12.77 -5.29
N LEU A 106 -0.49 -13.58 -6.32
CA LEU A 106 0.42 -14.74 -6.24
C LEU A 106 1.88 -14.30 -6.07
N ALA A 107 2.32 -13.24 -6.75
CA ALA A 107 3.67 -12.70 -6.58
C ALA A 107 3.92 -12.20 -5.14
N LEU A 108 2.91 -11.58 -4.53
CA LEU A 108 2.95 -11.17 -3.13
C LEU A 108 2.98 -12.38 -2.20
N HIS A 109 2.07 -13.34 -2.40
CA HIS A 109 2.02 -14.59 -1.63
C HIS A 109 3.39 -15.29 -1.63
N ASP A 110 3.98 -15.48 -2.80
CA ASP A 110 5.25 -16.21 -2.95
C ASP A 110 6.42 -15.44 -2.35
N SER A 111 6.42 -14.11 -2.45
CA SER A 111 7.43 -13.28 -1.80
C SER A 111 7.36 -13.39 -0.27
N ILE A 112 6.15 -13.43 0.31
CA ILE A 112 5.96 -13.66 1.74
C ILE A 112 6.42 -15.07 2.12
N ARG A 113 6.04 -16.10 1.35
CA ARG A 113 6.47 -17.49 1.61
C ARG A 113 7.99 -17.63 1.54
N GLN A 114 8.66 -16.95 0.62
CA GLN A 114 10.12 -16.93 0.55
C GLN A 114 10.74 -16.36 1.82
N ILE A 115 10.18 -15.27 2.38
CA ILE A 115 10.63 -14.66 3.63
C ILE A 115 10.41 -15.63 4.81
N VAL A 116 9.23 -16.25 4.89
CA VAL A 116 8.92 -17.26 5.91
C VAL A 116 9.89 -18.45 5.84
N ASN A 117 10.15 -18.97 4.65
CA ASN A 117 11.06 -20.09 4.43
C ASN A 117 12.52 -19.76 4.79
N ARG A 118 12.92 -18.48 4.77
CA ARG A 118 14.23 -18.01 5.25
C ARG A 118 14.34 -17.95 6.78
N GLY A 119 13.26 -18.26 7.51
CA GLY A 119 13.23 -18.25 8.98
C GLY A 119 12.78 -16.92 9.60
N VAL A 120 12.24 -15.99 8.81
CA VAL A 120 11.66 -14.75 9.33
C VAL A 120 10.17 -14.97 9.58
N GLN A 121 9.71 -14.80 10.82
CA GLN A 121 8.29 -14.92 11.15
C GLN A 121 7.50 -13.78 10.51
N VAL A 122 6.45 -14.11 9.75
CA VAL A 122 5.52 -13.14 9.19
C VAL A 122 4.14 -13.34 9.79
N THR A 123 3.67 -12.33 10.50
CA THR A 123 2.28 -12.24 10.96
C THR A 123 1.47 -11.46 9.95
N ILE A 124 0.30 -11.97 9.60
CA ILE A 124 -0.64 -11.24 8.75
C ILE A 124 -1.90 -10.97 9.56
N VAL A 125 -2.29 -9.70 9.65
CA VAL A 125 -3.43 -9.24 10.43
C VAL A 125 -4.47 -8.63 9.49
N VAL A 126 -5.68 -9.19 9.49
CA VAL A 126 -6.81 -8.61 8.74
C VAL A 126 -7.47 -7.51 9.58
N GLN A 127 -7.49 -6.29 9.04
CA GLN A 127 -8.18 -5.12 9.60
C GLN A 127 -9.28 -4.67 8.63
N GLY A 128 -10.51 -5.10 8.89
CA GLY A 128 -11.65 -4.81 8.01
C GLY A 128 -11.95 -5.95 7.04
N MET A 129 -11.14 -6.14 5.99
CA MET A 129 -11.42 -7.20 5.00
C MET A 129 -10.19 -7.83 4.36
N ALA A 130 -10.29 -9.14 4.09
CA ALA A 130 -9.40 -9.90 3.23
C ALA A 130 -10.23 -10.75 2.25
N TYR A 131 -10.55 -10.18 1.09
CA TYR A 131 -11.41 -10.83 0.10
C TYR A 131 -10.62 -11.31 -1.12
N SER A 132 -11.15 -12.33 -1.81
CA SER A 132 -10.59 -12.80 -3.09
C SER A 132 -9.09 -13.10 -2.94
N MET A 133 -8.23 -12.54 -3.79
CA MET A 133 -6.78 -12.73 -3.71
C MET A 133 -6.15 -12.32 -2.37
N THR A 134 -6.72 -11.37 -1.65
CA THR A 134 -6.22 -10.99 -0.31
C THR A 134 -6.44 -12.12 0.70
N SER A 135 -7.53 -12.89 0.57
CA SER A 135 -7.76 -14.08 1.41
C SER A 135 -6.74 -15.19 1.14
N VAL A 136 -6.19 -15.25 -0.08
CA VAL A 136 -5.12 -16.18 -0.50
C VAL A 136 -3.78 -15.70 0.01
N VAL A 137 -3.47 -14.41 -0.14
CA VAL A 137 -2.24 -13.77 0.41
C VAL A 137 -2.17 -13.96 1.93
N LEU A 138 -3.29 -13.83 2.65
CA LEU A 138 -3.38 -14.13 4.08
C LEU A 138 -2.83 -15.52 4.43
N GLN A 139 -2.99 -16.50 3.55
CA GLN A 139 -2.50 -17.86 3.78
C GLN A 139 -0.97 -17.97 3.72
N ALA A 140 -0.27 -16.94 3.23
CA ALA A 140 1.19 -16.91 3.17
C ALA A 140 1.86 -16.74 4.53
N ALA A 141 1.13 -16.28 5.56
CA ALA A 141 1.66 -16.05 6.90
C ALA A 141 2.41 -17.28 7.48
N SER A 142 3.25 -17.04 8.48
CA SER A 142 3.81 -18.11 9.30
C SER A 142 2.69 -18.96 9.92
N LEU A 143 2.97 -20.24 10.20
CA LEU A 143 1.98 -21.14 10.81
C LEU A 143 1.55 -20.59 12.18
N GLY A 144 0.24 -20.44 12.43
CA GLY A 144 -0.27 -19.85 13.67
C GLY A 144 -0.31 -18.32 13.69
N HIS A 145 0.07 -17.65 12.60
CA HIS A 145 0.19 -16.19 12.53
C HIS A 145 -0.76 -15.52 11.51
N ARG A 146 -1.89 -16.17 11.19
CA ARG A 146 -3.01 -15.55 10.46
C ARG A 146 -3.99 -14.99 11.47
N LEU A 147 -3.99 -13.68 11.67
CA LEU A 147 -4.83 -13.03 12.68
C LEU A 147 -5.90 -12.15 12.00
N ALA A 148 -6.99 -11.92 12.69
CA ALA A 148 -8.02 -10.96 12.26
C ALA A 148 -8.56 -10.18 13.46
N GLN A 149 -8.93 -8.91 13.25
CA GLN A 149 -9.73 -8.17 14.23
C GLN A 149 -11.16 -8.74 14.31
N ALA A 150 -11.87 -8.53 15.42
CA ALA A 150 -13.21 -9.09 15.61
C ALA A 150 -14.26 -8.67 14.58
N HIS A 151 -14.10 -7.49 13.97
CA HIS A 151 -15.02 -6.99 12.92
C HIS A 151 -14.55 -7.30 11.50
N SER A 152 -13.47 -8.06 11.35
CA SER A 152 -12.92 -8.39 10.04
C SER A 152 -13.73 -9.47 9.32
N TRP A 153 -13.73 -9.38 8.00
CA TRP A 153 -14.36 -10.33 7.10
C TRP A 153 -13.36 -10.98 6.17
N ILE A 154 -13.52 -12.28 5.95
CA ILE A 154 -12.77 -13.05 4.98
C ILE A 154 -13.76 -13.54 3.91
N MET A 155 -13.39 -13.40 2.65
CA MET A 155 -14.19 -13.92 1.53
C MET A 155 -13.33 -14.70 0.57
N ILE A 156 -13.74 -15.93 0.29
CA ILE A 156 -13.21 -16.77 -0.77
C ILE A 156 -14.30 -16.95 -1.83
N HIS A 157 -13.90 -16.96 -3.10
CA HIS A 157 -14.81 -17.16 -4.23
C HIS A 157 -14.08 -17.84 -5.38
N GLU A 158 -14.84 -18.32 -6.34
CA GLU A 158 -14.30 -18.89 -7.56
C GLU A 158 -13.51 -17.82 -8.36
N PRO A 159 -12.25 -18.09 -8.78
CA PRO A 159 -11.44 -17.16 -9.58
C PRO A 159 -11.98 -16.79 -10.99
N ALA A 160 -13.25 -17.09 -11.30
CA ALA A 160 -13.83 -17.09 -12.64
C ALA A 160 -14.23 -15.71 -13.19
N LYS A 161 -14.03 -14.61 -12.45
CA LYS A 161 -14.36 -13.25 -12.91
C LYS A 161 -13.11 -12.45 -13.30
N TRP A 162 -12.31 -12.97 -14.24
CA TRP A 162 -11.39 -12.10 -14.97
C TRP A 162 -12.18 -11.38 -16.06
N ALA A 163 -12.55 -10.12 -15.81
CA ALA A 163 -13.41 -9.28 -16.65
C ALA A 163 -12.78 -8.85 -18.00
N GLY A 164 -11.61 -9.40 -18.39
CA GLY A 164 -10.82 -8.87 -19.51
C GLY A 164 -10.87 -9.63 -20.84
N TRP A 165 -11.62 -10.72 -21.00
CA TRP A 165 -11.55 -11.54 -22.23
C TRP A 165 -12.92 -11.91 -22.80
N GLN A 166 -13.63 -10.91 -23.30
CA GLN A 166 -14.67 -11.11 -24.33
C GLN A 166 -14.01 -11.20 -25.72
N SER A 167 -13.41 -12.32 -26.09
CA SER A 167 -13.02 -12.56 -27.50
C SER A 167 -12.70 -14.03 -27.79
N THR A 168 -13.19 -14.50 -28.92
CA THR A 168 -13.70 -15.86 -29.17
C THR A 168 -12.71 -16.88 -29.77
N SER A 169 -11.40 -16.63 -29.75
CA SER A 169 -10.42 -17.58 -30.33
C SER A 169 -9.16 -17.84 -29.49
N ALA A 170 -8.73 -16.88 -28.66
CA ALA A 170 -7.64 -17.09 -27.68
C ALA A 170 -8.10 -17.92 -26.45
N ALA A 171 -9.40 -18.21 -26.37
CA ALA A 171 -10.06 -18.75 -25.19
C ALA A 171 -9.52 -20.10 -24.70
N ALA A 172 -9.09 -21.02 -25.57
CA ALA A 172 -8.70 -22.37 -25.14
C ALA A 172 -7.39 -22.39 -24.34
N GLN A 173 -6.30 -21.77 -24.85
CA GLN A 173 -5.03 -21.70 -24.13
C GLN A 173 -5.12 -20.83 -22.86
N HIS A 174 -5.94 -19.77 -22.90
CA HIS A 174 -6.20 -18.97 -21.71
C HIS A 174 -7.05 -19.71 -20.67
N LEU A 175 -7.97 -20.57 -21.10
CA LEU A 175 -8.79 -21.38 -20.20
C LEU A 175 -7.96 -22.40 -19.41
N ASP A 176 -6.99 -23.06 -20.05
CA ASP A 176 -6.14 -24.02 -19.34
C ASP A 176 -5.23 -23.33 -18.30
N ARG A 177 -4.68 -22.15 -18.64
CA ARG A 177 -3.93 -21.33 -17.66
C ARG A 177 -4.81 -20.85 -16.50
N LEU A 178 -6.05 -20.46 -16.77
CA LEU A 178 -7.02 -20.09 -15.74
C LEU A 178 -7.33 -21.26 -14.82
N LYS A 179 -7.54 -22.46 -15.37
CA LYS A 179 -7.75 -23.68 -14.58
C LYS A 179 -6.52 -24.01 -13.73
N GLN A 180 -5.31 -23.83 -14.26
CA GLN A 180 -4.08 -24.03 -13.48
C GLN A 180 -3.98 -23.07 -12.31
N MET A 181 -4.19 -21.77 -12.53
CA MET A 181 -4.20 -20.77 -11.47
C MET A 181 -5.31 -21.03 -10.44
N GLN A 182 -6.50 -21.44 -10.91
CA GLN A 182 -7.61 -21.82 -10.03
C GLN A 182 -7.24 -23.01 -9.15
N THR A 183 -6.63 -24.06 -9.72
CA THR A 183 -6.15 -25.22 -8.96
C THR A 183 -5.14 -24.80 -7.90
N GLN A 184 -4.15 -23.98 -8.26
CA GLN A 184 -3.14 -23.48 -7.31
C GLN A 184 -3.78 -22.74 -6.13
N ILE A 185 -4.74 -21.84 -6.40
CA ILE A 185 -5.46 -21.10 -5.35
C ILE A 185 -6.22 -22.06 -4.43
N TYR A 186 -6.93 -23.04 -4.99
CA TYR A 186 -7.66 -24.01 -4.18
C TYR A 186 -6.74 -24.92 -3.35
N GLU A 187 -5.59 -25.30 -3.89
CA GLU A 187 -4.57 -26.05 -3.16
C GLU A 187 -4.00 -25.25 -1.99
N ILE A 188 -3.70 -23.96 -2.19
CA ILE A 188 -3.26 -23.07 -1.10
C ILE A 188 -4.32 -23.01 -0.01
N LEU A 189 -5.57 -22.71 -0.36
CA LEU A 189 -6.67 -22.61 0.60
C LEU A 189 -6.91 -23.93 1.33
N ALA A 190 -6.92 -25.06 0.62
CA ALA A 190 -7.12 -26.39 1.20
C ALA A 190 -5.99 -26.74 2.18
N ALA A 191 -4.74 -26.59 1.75
CA ALA A 191 -3.56 -26.91 2.56
C ALA A 191 -3.48 -26.07 3.83
N ARG A 192 -3.84 -24.79 3.75
CA ARG A 192 -3.70 -23.84 4.87
C ARG A 192 -4.91 -23.86 5.80
N SER A 193 -6.11 -24.17 5.29
CA SER A 193 -7.32 -24.34 6.12
C SER A 193 -7.48 -25.72 6.76
N GLY A 194 -6.76 -26.72 6.25
CA GLY A 194 -6.97 -28.12 6.64
C GLY A 194 -8.28 -28.72 6.13
N LYS A 195 -9.00 -28.02 5.23
CA LYS A 195 -10.21 -28.56 4.60
C LYS A 195 -9.84 -29.36 3.34
N PRO A 196 -10.59 -30.44 3.03
CA PRO A 196 -10.40 -31.16 1.77
C PRO A 196 -10.60 -30.23 0.56
N LEU A 197 -9.82 -30.43 -0.51
CA LEU A 197 -9.90 -29.64 -1.75
C LEU A 197 -11.34 -29.53 -2.29
N GLN A 198 -12.08 -30.64 -2.27
CA GLN A 198 -13.50 -30.68 -2.71
C GLN A 198 -14.41 -29.80 -1.87
N LYS A 199 -14.11 -29.61 -0.58
CA LYS A 199 -14.87 -28.69 0.29
C LYS A 199 -14.59 -27.24 -0.11
N ILE A 200 -13.33 -26.87 -0.34
CA ILE A 200 -12.99 -25.52 -0.83
C ILE A 200 -13.73 -25.24 -2.13
N ILE A 201 -13.61 -26.14 -3.12
CA ILE A 201 -14.27 -25.99 -4.44
C ILE A 201 -15.78 -25.81 -4.27
N ARG A 202 -16.44 -26.66 -3.47
CA ARG A 202 -17.89 -26.57 -3.28
C ARG A 202 -18.29 -25.25 -2.64
N ASP A 203 -17.56 -24.81 -1.63
CA ASP A 203 -17.92 -23.62 -0.85
C ASP A 203 -17.65 -22.33 -1.66
N THR A 204 -16.70 -22.34 -2.63
CA THR A 204 -16.39 -21.17 -3.49
C THR A 204 -17.11 -21.17 -4.84
N LYS A 205 -17.63 -22.31 -5.30
CA LYS A 205 -18.18 -22.46 -6.66
C LYS A 205 -19.46 -21.66 -6.82
N ARG A 206 -19.48 -20.74 -7.80
CA ARG A 206 -20.63 -19.89 -8.17
C ARG A 206 -21.15 -18.95 -7.07
N THR A 207 -20.50 -18.85 -5.92
CA THR A 207 -20.91 -17.98 -4.83
C THR A 207 -19.70 -17.32 -4.16
N ASP A 208 -19.89 -16.07 -3.75
CA ASP A 208 -18.96 -15.41 -2.85
C ASP A 208 -19.20 -15.93 -1.43
N PHE A 209 -18.21 -16.61 -0.84
CA PHE A 209 -18.34 -17.24 0.46
C PHE A 209 -17.73 -16.36 1.55
N TYR A 210 -18.60 -15.59 2.20
CA TYR A 210 -18.24 -14.64 3.25
C TYR A 210 -18.24 -15.30 4.64
N LEU A 211 -17.20 -15.02 5.40
CA LEU A 211 -16.98 -15.50 6.75
C LEU A 211 -16.58 -14.31 7.63
N ASP A 212 -17.35 -14.05 8.68
CA ASP A 212 -16.89 -13.19 9.78
C ASP A 212 -15.68 -13.83 10.49
N ALA A 213 -14.96 -13.06 11.32
CA ALA A 213 -13.74 -13.53 11.99
C ALA A 213 -13.92 -14.87 12.74
N LYS A 214 -15.05 -15.07 13.42
CA LYS A 214 -15.34 -16.31 14.16
C LYS A 214 -15.48 -17.49 13.20
N LYS A 215 -16.32 -17.35 12.18
CA LYS A 215 -16.50 -18.41 11.17
C LYS A 215 -15.22 -18.67 10.37
N ALA A 216 -14.41 -17.64 10.10
CA ALA A 216 -13.13 -17.79 9.42
C ALA A 216 -12.14 -18.60 10.25
N MET A 217 -12.12 -18.42 11.58
CA MET A 217 -11.32 -19.20 12.51
C MET A 217 -11.78 -20.66 12.57
N GLU A 218 -13.09 -20.90 12.71
CA GLU A 218 -13.69 -22.25 12.68
C GLU A 218 -13.46 -22.96 11.33
N TYR A 219 -13.46 -22.20 10.23
CA TYR A 219 -13.13 -22.70 8.91
C TYR A 219 -11.63 -22.97 8.74
N GLY A 220 -10.77 -22.38 9.57
CA GLY A 220 -9.31 -22.52 9.50
C GLY A 220 -8.63 -21.55 8.53
N LEU A 221 -9.31 -20.49 8.05
CA LEU A 221 -8.68 -19.46 7.22
C LEU A 221 -7.83 -18.48 8.03
N ILE A 222 -8.07 -18.40 9.35
CA ILE A 222 -7.27 -17.67 10.32
C ILE A 222 -6.98 -18.56 11.54
N ASP A 223 -5.96 -18.19 12.29
CA ASP A 223 -5.46 -18.87 13.49
C ASP A 223 -5.96 -18.21 14.79
N GLY A 224 -6.29 -16.92 14.76
CA GLY A 224 -6.75 -16.21 15.95
C GLY A 224 -7.47 -14.91 15.67
N ILE A 225 -8.29 -14.51 16.63
CA ILE A 225 -8.98 -13.21 16.66
C ILE A 225 -8.29 -12.35 17.70
N ILE A 226 -7.93 -11.13 17.33
CA ILE A 226 -7.39 -10.13 18.24
C ILE A 226 -8.49 -9.11 18.56
N ASP A 227 -8.74 -8.91 19.85
CA ASP A 227 -9.58 -7.84 20.38
C ASP A 227 -8.68 -6.82 21.09
N GLY A 228 -8.95 -5.54 20.85
CA GLY A 228 -8.23 -4.42 21.45
C GLY A 228 -8.65 -4.14 22.88
#